data_AF-F0UUT3-F1
#
_entry.id   AF-F0UUT3-F1
#
_cell.length_a   1.000
_cell.length_b   1.000
_cell.length_c   1.000
_cell.angle_alpha   90.00
_cell.angle_beta   90.00
_cell.angle_gamma   90.00
#
_symmetry.space_group_name_H-M   'P 1'
#
loop_
_entity.id
_entity.type
_entity.pdbx_description
1 polymer ?
#
loop_
_entity_poly.entity_id
_entity_poly.type
_entity_poly.pdbx_seq_one_letter_code
_entity_poly.pdbx_strand_id
1 'polypeptide(L)'
;MSVARSLPSSPSSSAPRLASQFLRTRTSTAAPSRLLTTGPSRRQAALLPLPSPLRRGVAATAGWFQVANSSSWIQSGRRDTATRRFSTAAAAAAGGKIAEAKAEFKRYGFEEITASLPSTTTSTNTNTTPPPILIDVREPAELRAAGIIPTAQNIPIGTHPDALFLPPDEFLTRFGFAKPEAEESSSSSSSSSSPGEGEKPDIVFYCKAGVRARAMAALAVQAGYHPRRLGVYDGSWLDWEKRGGPVERWEGE
;
A
#
# COMPACT_ATOMS: atom_id res chain seq x y z
N MET A 1 -46.18 1.73 69.81
CA MET A 1 -45.98 0.39 70.41
C MET A 1 -45.32 -0.50 69.36
N SER A 2 -44.20 -1.13 69.74
CA SER A 2 -43.52 -2.32 69.16
C SER A 2 -43.06 -2.27 67.68
N VAL A 3 -41.77 -2.11 67.36
CA VAL A 3 -40.60 -3.05 67.39
C VAL A 3 -40.78 -4.40 66.66
N ALA A 4 -39.98 -4.63 65.60
CA ALA A 4 -39.27 -5.86 65.16
C ALA A 4 -38.99 -5.75 63.63
N ARG A 5 -37.78 -5.64 63.05
CA ARG A 5 -36.52 -6.43 63.07
C ARG A 5 -36.64 -7.84 62.47
N SER A 6 -35.99 -8.08 61.31
CA SER A 6 -35.25 -9.30 60.83
C SER A 6 -35.07 -9.24 59.30
N LEU A 7 -33.89 -8.92 58.76
CA LEU A 7 -32.68 -9.74 58.42
C LEU A 7 -32.67 -10.33 56.99
N PRO A 8 -31.47 -10.53 56.37
CA PRO A 8 -31.25 -10.60 54.93
C PRO A 8 -31.15 -12.03 54.37
N SER A 9 -31.31 -12.18 53.04
CA SER A 9 -31.14 -13.44 52.32
C SER A 9 -30.02 -13.38 51.27
N SER A 10 -28.91 -14.04 51.59
CA SER A 10 -27.91 -14.70 50.70
C SER A 10 -27.63 -16.06 51.37
N PRO A 11 -27.23 -17.18 50.72
CA PRO A 11 -26.27 -17.27 49.60
C PRO A 11 -26.50 -18.44 48.59
N SER A 12 -25.72 -18.50 47.50
CA SER A 12 -25.34 -19.75 46.78
C SER A 12 -24.43 -19.38 45.59
N SER A 13 -23.10 -19.34 45.72
CA SER A 13 -22.17 -20.48 45.60
C SER A 13 -22.31 -21.28 44.30
N SER A 14 -21.38 -21.10 43.37
CA SER A 14 -20.64 -22.20 42.71
C SER A 14 -19.60 -21.66 41.74
N ALA A 15 -18.35 -21.67 42.19
CA ALA A 15 -17.18 -21.75 41.33
C ALA A 15 -16.53 -23.12 41.59
N PRO A 16 -16.01 -23.82 40.57
CA PRO A 16 -14.95 -24.77 40.78
C PRO A 16 -13.62 -24.16 40.32
N ARG A 17 -12.72 -24.00 41.29
CA ARG A 17 -11.27 -24.05 41.08
C ARG A 17 -10.89 -25.50 40.79
N LEU A 18 -9.95 -25.71 39.87
CA LEU A 18 -8.95 -26.75 40.07
C LEU A 18 -7.64 -26.36 39.39
N ALA A 19 -6.69 -26.02 40.26
CA ALA A 19 -5.27 -25.97 39.98
C ALA A 19 -4.72 -27.40 40.00
N SER A 20 -3.78 -27.70 39.11
CA SER A 20 -2.75 -28.70 39.41
C SER A 20 -1.49 -28.38 38.61
N GLN A 21 -0.53 -27.86 39.37
CA GLN A 21 0.88 -27.76 39.06
C GLN A 21 1.46 -29.16 38.77
N PHE A 22 2.47 -29.24 37.90
CA PHE A 22 3.59 -30.15 38.12
C PHE A 22 4.89 -29.51 37.63
N LEU A 23 5.81 -29.29 38.59
CA LEU A 23 7.22 -28.98 38.37
C LEU A 23 8.00 -30.25 37.99
N ARG A 24 9.07 -30.07 37.21
CA ARG A 24 10.41 -30.71 37.33
C ARG A 24 11.29 -30.16 36.20
N THR A 25 12.19 -29.20 36.42
CA THR A 25 13.60 -29.33 36.86
C THR A 25 14.42 -30.38 36.11
N ARG A 26 15.44 -29.97 35.33
CA ARG A 26 16.88 -30.00 35.70
C ARG A 26 17.82 -29.84 34.48
N THR A 27 18.77 -28.90 34.63
CA THR A 27 20.24 -28.99 34.35
C THR A 27 20.71 -29.75 33.09
N SER A 28 21.60 -29.24 32.25
CA SER A 28 22.99 -28.95 32.61
C SER A 28 23.86 -28.61 31.37
N THR A 29 24.85 -27.73 31.59
CA THR A 29 26.24 -27.75 31.08
C THR A 29 26.63 -27.49 29.61
N ALA A 30 27.48 -26.45 29.49
CA ALA A 30 28.85 -26.47 28.95
C ALA A 30 29.09 -25.92 27.52
N ALA A 31 29.86 -24.82 27.48
CA ALA A 31 30.81 -24.50 26.42
C ALA A 31 32.07 -25.40 26.54
N PRO A 32 32.90 -25.54 25.49
CA PRO A 32 34.12 -24.72 25.46
C PRO A 32 34.64 -24.28 24.07
N SER A 33 35.59 -23.36 24.17
CA SER A 33 36.50 -22.73 23.22
C SER A 33 37.29 -23.64 22.24
N ARG A 34 37.72 -23.07 21.10
CA ARG A 34 39.11 -23.07 20.52
C ARG A 34 39.08 -22.41 19.13
N LEU A 35 39.72 -21.25 18.92
CA LEU A 35 41.14 -20.97 18.65
C LEU A 35 41.68 -21.47 17.29
N LEU A 36 42.08 -20.48 16.47
CA LEU A 36 43.22 -20.40 15.56
C LEU A 36 43.34 -21.39 14.39
N THR A 37 43.37 -20.83 13.17
CA THR A 37 44.49 -21.13 12.27
C THR A 37 44.94 -19.88 11.51
N THR A 38 46.19 -19.51 11.75
CA THR A 38 47.03 -18.60 10.96
C THR A 38 47.68 -19.40 9.85
N GLY A 39 47.76 -18.86 8.62
CA GLY A 39 48.63 -19.44 7.60
C GLY A 39 48.85 -18.52 6.40
N PRO A 40 50.07 -18.43 5.84
CA PRO A 40 50.57 -17.18 5.27
C PRO A 40 50.82 -17.21 3.75
N SER A 41 50.94 -16.01 3.18
CA SER A 41 52.01 -15.57 2.26
C SER A 41 52.29 -16.37 0.97
N ARG A 42 52.03 -15.74 -0.18
CA ARG A 42 53.07 -15.44 -1.22
C ARG A 42 52.48 -14.47 -2.25
N ARG A 43 52.88 -13.20 -2.26
CA ARG A 43 53.94 -12.62 -3.12
C ARG A 43 53.88 -13.09 -4.57
N GLN A 44 53.58 -12.15 -5.47
CA GLN A 44 54.46 -11.72 -6.56
C GLN A 44 53.88 -10.43 -7.20
N ALA A 45 54.59 -9.31 -7.06
CA ALA A 45 55.44 -8.68 -8.08
C ALA A 45 54.59 -7.84 -9.05
N ALA A 46 54.46 -6.52 -8.83
CA ALA A 46 55.43 -5.50 -9.27
C ALA A 46 55.90 -5.72 -10.72
N LEU A 47 55.43 -4.86 -11.64
CA LEU A 47 56.25 -3.90 -12.41
C LEU A 47 55.46 -3.39 -13.64
N LEU A 48 55.30 -2.06 -13.69
CA LEU A 48 55.00 -1.23 -14.87
C LEU A 48 56.26 -1.13 -15.79
N PRO A 49 56.31 -0.38 -16.93
CA PRO A 49 55.29 0.20 -17.85
C PRO A 49 55.63 0.14 -19.39
N LEU A 50 54.67 0.62 -20.23
CA LEU A 50 54.79 1.35 -21.54
C LEU A 50 55.39 0.66 -22.81
N PRO A 51 55.23 1.18 -24.06
CA PRO A 51 54.21 2.08 -24.68
C PRO A 51 53.69 1.68 -26.11
N SER A 52 52.45 2.16 -26.44
CA SER A 52 51.90 2.79 -27.69
C SER A 52 52.21 2.26 -29.14
N PRO A 53 51.62 2.80 -30.25
CA PRO A 53 50.38 3.58 -30.48
C PRO A 53 49.52 3.08 -31.69
N LEU A 54 48.48 3.87 -32.02
CA LEU A 54 47.73 4.01 -33.29
C LEU A 54 46.35 3.33 -33.36
N ARG A 55 45.29 4.15 -33.32
CA ARG A 55 44.54 4.51 -34.53
C ARG A 55 43.54 5.65 -34.31
N ARG A 56 43.44 6.46 -35.37
CA ARG A 56 42.55 7.60 -35.62
C ARG A 56 41.07 7.25 -35.42
N GLY A 57 40.28 8.23 -34.96
CA GLY A 57 38.83 8.16 -35.03
C GLY A 57 38.13 9.39 -34.44
N VAL A 58 37.99 10.42 -35.27
CA VAL A 58 37.00 11.52 -35.30
C VAL A 58 36.03 11.60 -34.11
N ALA A 59 36.12 12.69 -33.33
CA ALA A 59 35.14 13.02 -32.29
C ALA A 59 33.86 13.61 -32.88
N ALA A 60 32.74 13.04 -32.45
CA ALA A 60 31.38 13.39 -32.82
C ALA A 60 30.97 14.76 -32.25
N THR A 61 30.31 15.56 -33.09
CA THR A 61 29.57 16.75 -32.67
C THR A 61 28.30 16.33 -31.94
N ALA A 62 28.01 17.04 -30.85
CA ALA A 62 26.77 16.90 -30.09
C ALA A 62 25.58 17.31 -30.96
N GLY A 63 24.71 16.34 -31.27
CA GLY A 63 23.44 16.55 -31.95
C GLY A 63 22.32 16.04 -31.05
N TRP A 64 21.49 16.97 -30.56
CA TRP A 64 20.25 16.67 -29.84
C TRP A 64 19.30 15.95 -30.80
N PHE A 65 18.97 14.68 -30.51
CA PHE A 65 17.95 13.96 -31.27
C PHE A 65 16.55 14.34 -30.74
N GLN A 66 15.87 15.16 -31.52
CA GLN A 66 14.45 15.46 -31.42
C GLN A 66 13.72 14.48 -32.36
N VAL A 67 13.06 13.46 -31.82
CA VAL A 67 12.17 12.60 -32.60
C VAL A 67 10.82 13.30 -32.71
N ALA A 68 10.60 13.95 -33.86
CA ALA A 68 9.27 14.27 -34.36
C ALA A 68 8.86 13.13 -35.30
N ASN A 69 7.93 12.28 -34.87
CA ASN A 69 7.28 11.34 -35.78
C ASN A 69 6.10 12.04 -36.45
N SER A 70 6.36 12.63 -37.61
CA SER A 70 5.35 13.09 -38.55
C SER A 70 5.03 11.94 -39.50
N SER A 71 3.81 11.42 -39.43
CA SER A 71 3.25 10.56 -40.49
C SER A 71 2.01 11.23 -41.05
N SER A 72 2.24 12.06 -42.06
CA SER A 72 1.20 12.57 -42.96
C SER A 72 0.73 11.45 -43.89
N TRP A 73 -0.52 11.04 -43.75
CA TRP A 73 -1.24 10.28 -44.77
C TRP A 73 -2.26 11.20 -45.43
N ILE A 74 -1.98 11.65 -46.66
CA ILE A 74 -2.93 12.36 -47.52
C ILE A 74 -3.39 11.41 -48.65
N GLN A 75 -4.69 11.09 -48.59
CA GLN A 75 -5.71 11.16 -49.65
C GLN A 75 -5.59 10.27 -50.90
N SER A 76 -6.63 9.44 -51.11
CA SER A 76 -7.69 9.72 -52.10
C SER A 76 -8.63 8.52 -52.28
N GLY A 77 -9.93 8.80 -52.38
CA GLY A 77 -10.95 7.77 -52.61
C GLY A 77 -12.38 8.29 -52.50
N ARG A 78 -12.74 9.29 -53.33
CA ARG A 78 -14.15 9.59 -53.63
C ARG A 78 -14.68 8.52 -54.59
N ARG A 79 -15.81 7.90 -54.26
CA ARG A 79 -16.98 7.77 -55.17
C ARG A 79 -18.25 7.70 -54.33
N ASP A 80 -19.13 8.65 -54.61
CA ASP A 80 -20.49 8.77 -54.11
C ASP A 80 -21.38 7.61 -54.60
N THR A 81 -22.28 7.12 -53.77
CA THR A 81 -23.67 6.86 -54.18
C THR A 81 -24.59 6.96 -52.96
N ALA A 82 -25.64 7.75 -53.13
CA ALA A 82 -26.61 8.11 -52.12
C ALA A 82 -27.59 6.98 -51.83
N THR A 83 -28.00 6.77 -50.57
CA THR A 83 -29.39 6.40 -50.30
C THR A 83 -29.86 6.81 -48.89
N ARG A 84 -30.88 7.68 -48.93
CA ARG A 84 -32.01 7.87 -48.02
C ARG A 84 -31.81 8.18 -46.54
N ARG A 85 -32.27 9.40 -46.25
CA ARG A 85 -32.70 9.98 -44.99
C ARG A 85 -33.67 9.08 -44.21
N PHE A 86 -33.41 8.97 -42.91
CA PHE A 86 -34.44 9.04 -41.89
C PHE A 86 -34.08 10.22 -40.97
N SER A 87 -34.89 11.27 -41.02
CA SER A 87 -34.79 12.42 -40.13
C SER A 87 -35.94 12.33 -39.13
N THR A 88 -35.63 12.09 -37.86
CA THR A 88 -36.42 12.62 -36.74
C THR A 88 -35.53 12.84 -35.53
N ALA A 89 -35.49 14.12 -35.13
CA ALA A 89 -35.26 14.62 -33.77
C ALA A 89 -33.88 14.39 -33.10
N ALA A 90 -33.02 15.40 -33.26
CA ALA A 90 -32.33 16.09 -32.17
C ALA A 90 -31.75 15.24 -31.02
N ALA A 91 -30.65 14.53 -31.29
CA ALA A 91 -29.60 14.32 -30.31
C ALA A 91 -28.42 15.24 -30.70
N ALA A 92 -28.64 16.54 -30.59
CA ALA A 92 -27.58 17.53 -30.75
C ALA A 92 -26.59 17.34 -29.60
N ALA A 93 -25.47 16.71 -29.92
CA ALA A 93 -24.14 16.95 -29.35
C ALA A 93 -24.13 17.72 -28.02
N ALA A 94 -24.49 17.04 -26.93
CA ALA A 94 -23.90 17.35 -25.64
C ALA A 94 -22.46 16.81 -25.65
N GLY A 95 -21.60 17.45 -26.44
CA GLY A 95 -20.16 17.44 -26.22
C GLY A 95 -19.90 18.20 -24.93
N GLY A 96 -20.35 17.62 -23.81
CA GLY A 96 -20.03 18.10 -22.49
C GLY A 96 -18.53 18.04 -22.39
N LYS A 97 -17.91 19.20 -22.18
CA LYS A 97 -16.58 19.25 -21.59
C LYS A 97 -16.70 18.46 -20.29
N ILE A 98 -16.26 17.21 -20.28
CA ILE A 98 -15.87 16.54 -19.03
C ILE A 98 -14.66 17.34 -18.59
N ALA A 99 -14.93 18.43 -17.86
CA ALA A 99 -13.94 19.05 -17.03
C ALA A 99 -13.48 17.92 -16.12
N GLU A 100 -12.28 17.43 -16.39
CA GLU A 100 -11.55 16.52 -15.53
C GLU A 100 -11.45 17.23 -14.16
N ALA A 101 -12.47 17.01 -13.33
CA ALA A 101 -12.47 17.45 -11.96
C ALA A 101 -11.36 16.66 -11.30
N LYS A 102 -10.19 17.28 -11.23
CA LYS A 102 -9.03 16.73 -10.54
C LYS A 102 -9.45 16.52 -9.09
N ALA A 103 -9.84 15.29 -8.77
CA ALA A 103 -10.24 14.91 -7.42
C ALA A 103 -9.09 15.30 -6.48
N GLU A 104 -9.41 16.14 -5.50
CA GLU A 104 -8.47 16.55 -4.48
C GLU A 104 -8.51 15.52 -3.36
N PHE A 105 -7.35 14.91 -3.10
CA PHE A 105 -7.17 13.89 -2.06
C PHE A 105 -6.41 14.48 -0.88
N LYS A 106 -6.63 13.91 0.32
CA LYS A 106 -5.84 14.28 1.50
C LYS A 106 -4.37 13.95 1.24
N ARG A 107 -3.48 14.89 1.50
CA ARG A 107 -2.04 14.68 1.30
C ARG A 107 -1.42 14.21 2.60
N TYR A 108 -0.74 13.08 2.55
CA TYR A 108 -0.04 12.53 3.71
C TYR A 108 1.45 12.84 3.64
N GLY A 109 2.03 13.19 4.78
CA GLY A 109 3.47 13.30 4.99
C GLY A 109 4.07 12.08 5.69
N PHE A 110 5.39 11.96 5.67
CA PHE A 110 6.09 10.89 6.39
C PHE A 110 5.86 10.97 7.91
N GLU A 111 5.80 12.18 8.50
CA GLU A 111 5.52 12.35 9.92
C GLU A 111 4.16 11.78 10.30
N GLU A 112 3.14 12.06 9.50
CA GLU A 112 1.76 11.60 9.74
C GLU A 112 1.66 10.09 9.62
N ILE A 113 2.29 9.50 8.60
CA ILE A 113 2.34 8.04 8.44
C ILE A 113 3.07 7.41 9.61
N THR A 114 4.24 7.93 9.99
CA THR A 114 5.04 7.41 11.11
C THR A 114 4.28 7.50 12.43
N ALA A 115 3.57 8.60 12.68
CA ALA A 115 2.75 8.79 13.87
C ALA A 115 1.56 7.81 13.96
N SER A 116 1.16 7.24 12.81
CA SER A 116 0.07 6.27 12.73
C SER A 116 0.51 4.81 12.90
N LEU A 117 1.81 4.53 12.84
CA LEU A 117 2.33 3.17 13.02
C LEU A 117 2.24 2.72 14.48
N PRO A 118 1.97 1.43 14.76
CA PRO A 118 1.93 0.90 16.11
C PRO A 118 3.34 0.93 16.71
N SER A 119 3.65 1.95 17.50
CA SER A 119 4.92 2.07 18.21
C SER A 119 4.86 1.29 19.54
N THR A 120 5.88 0.48 19.80
CA THR A 120 6.02 -0.34 21.03
C THR A 120 6.20 0.47 22.31
N THR A 121 6.44 1.77 22.19
CA THR A 121 6.49 2.70 23.33
C THR A 121 5.11 3.32 23.50
N THR A 122 4.42 2.92 24.57
CA THR A 122 3.17 3.50 25.10
C THR A 122 3.07 5.00 24.87
N SER A 123 2.48 5.42 23.75
CA SER A 123 2.12 6.80 23.48
C SER A 123 0.63 6.79 23.19
N THR A 124 -0.12 7.19 24.20
CA THR A 124 -1.54 7.50 24.15
C THR A 124 -1.77 8.54 23.04
N ASN A 125 -2.07 8.07 21.83
CA ASN A 125 -2.57 8.93 20.77
C ASN A 125 -3.95 9.43 21.25
N THR A 126 -4.04 10.69 21.66
CA THR A 126 -5.30 11.36 22.01
C THR A 126 -6.10 11.76 20.77
N ASN A 127 -5.75 11.21 19.61
CA ASN A 127 -6.46 11.44 18.36
C ASN A 127 -7.60 10.43 18.29
N THR A 128 -8.83 10.92 18.35
CA THR A 128 -10.07 10.12 18.35
C THR A 128 -10.25 9.31 17.04
N THR A 129 -9.48 9.62 16.01
CA THR A 129 -9.55 8.99 14.69
C THR A 129 -8.73 7.70 14.64
N PRO A 130 -9.26 6.61 14.06
CA PRO A 130 -8.51 5.36 13.89
C PRO A 130 -7.28 5.55 12.97
N PRO A 131 -6.25 4.70 13.10
CA PRO A 131 -5.09 4.73 12.22
C PRO A 131 -5.51 4.48 10.75
N PRO A 132 -4.88 5.16 9.78
CA PRO A 132 -5.18 5.00 8.38
C PRO A 132 -4.72 3.63 7.87
N ILE A 133 -5.45 3.10 6.88
CA ILE A 133 -5.08 1.90 6.15
C ILE A 133 -4.07 2.29 5.07
N LEU A 134 -2.85 1.77 5.18
CA LEU A 134 -1.79 2.00 4.19
C LEU A 134 -1.86 0.98 3.06
N ILE A 135 -1.95 1.45 1.82
CA ILE A 135 -1.98 0.62 0.62
C ILE A 135 -0.77 0.92 -0.26
N ASP A 136 0.11 -0.08 -0.41
CA ASP A 136 1.24 -0.07 -1.35
C ASP A 136 0.77 -0.51 -2.73
N VAL A 137 0.83 0.40 -3.71
CA VAL A 137 0.40 0.10 -5.08
C VAL A 137 1.53 -0.29 -6.03
N ARG A 138 2.73 -0.57 -5.49
CA ARG A 138 3.87 -1.08 -6.27
C ARG A 138 3.65 -2.55 -6.68
N GLU A 139 4.42 -2.99 -7.66
CA GLU A 139 4.41 -4.39 -8.10
C GLU A 139 5.16 -5.28 -7.10
N PRO A 140 4.74 -6.54 -6.90
CA PRO A 140 5.37 -7.51 -6.00
C PRO A 140 6.91 -7.58 -6.09
N ALA A 141 7.47 -7.48 -7.30
CA ALA A 141 8.91 -7.50 -7.51
C ALA A 141 9.64 -6.33 -6.81
N GLU A 142 9.02 -5.16 -6.72
CA GLU A 142 9.57 -4.00 -6.00
C GLU A 142 9.56 -4.23 -4.49
N LEU A 143 8.50 -4.87 -3.97
CA LEU A 143 8.32 -5.15 -2.55
C LEU A 143 9.31 -6.21 -2.05
N ARG A 144 9.57 -7.26 -2.84
CA ARG A 144 10.58 -8.27 -2.47
C ARG A 144 11.99 -7.70 -2.35
N ALA A 145 12.30 -6.67 -3.14
CA ALA A 145 13.61 -6.05 -3.15
C ALA A 145 13.79 -5.02 -2.02
N ALA A 146 12.78 -4.19 -1.76
CA ALA A 146 12.90 -3.04 -0.87
C ALA A 146 12.17 -3.21 0.48
N GLY A 147 11.20 -4.11 0.58
CA GLY A 147 10.26 -4.20 1.69
C GLY A 147 9.08 -3.24 1.54
N ILE A 148 8.28 -3.15 2.61
CA ILE A 148 7.07 -2.32 2.70
C ILE A 148 7.11 -1.42 3.94
N ILE A 149 6.26 -0.38 3.95
CA ILE A 149 6.00 0.39 5.16
C ILE A 149 5.28 -0.55 6.14
N PRO A 150 5.60 -0.56 7.44
CA PRO A 150 4.95 -1.45 8.40
C PRO A 150 3.43 -1.32 8.33
N THR A 151 2.72 -2.44 8.48
CA THR A 151 1.23 -2.53 8.39
C THR A 151 0.62 -2.30 6.99
N ALA A 152 1.41 -1.96 5.98
CA ALA A 152 0.89 -1.72 4.64
C ALA A 152 0.46 -3.01 3.92
N GLN A 153 -0.66 -2.93 3.21
CA GLN A 153 -1.18 -3.99 2.36
C GLN A 153 -0.88 -3.69 0.88
N ASN A 154 -0.61 -4.71 0.08
CA ASN A 154 -0.25 -4.52 -1.32
C ASN A 154 -1.44 -4.68 -2.27
N ILE A 155 -1.67 -3.70 -3.14
CA ILE A 155 -2.62 -3.77 -4.26
C ILE A 155 -1.91 -3.25 -5.52
N PRO A 156 -1.27 -4.12 -6.31
CA PRO A 156 -0.49 -3.72 -7.48
C PRO A 156 -1.38 -3.07 -8.56
N ILE A 157 -1.16 -1.79 -8.85
CA ILE A 157 -1.98 -1.08 -9.85
C ILE A 157 -1.64 -1.48 -11.29
N GLY A 158 -0.41 -1.92 -11.57
CA GLY A 158 0.03 -2.24 -12.93
C GLY A 158 -0.55 -3.56 -13.41
N THR A 159 -0.61 -4.56 -12.53
CA THR A 159 -1.20 -5.88 -12.80
C THR A 159 -2.69 -5.97 -12.46
N HIS A 160 -3.16 -5.26 -11.42
CA HIS A 160 -4.55 -5.31 -10.96
C HIS A 160 -5.19 -3.91 -10.78
N PRO A 161 -5.38 -3.14 -11.87
CA PRO A 161 -6.07 -1.84 -11.80
C PRO A 161 -7.57 -1.99 -11.47
N ASP A 162 -8.15 -3.17 -11.68
CA ASP A 162 -9.54 -3.53 -11.41
C ASP A 162 -9.81 -3.86 -9.93
N ALA A 163 -8.78 -3.98 -9.10
CA ALA A 163 -8.87 -4.51 -7.74
C ALA A 163 -9.99 -3.88 -6.90
N LEU A 164 -10.13 -2.55 -6.93
CA LEU A 164 -11.11 -1.84 -6.12
C LEU A 164 -12.56 -1.99 -6.64
N PHE A 165 -12.76 -2.46 -7.87
CA PHE A 165 -14.07 -2.71 -8.46
C PHE A 165 -14.59 -4.12 -8.15
N LEU A 166 -13.73 -5.02 -7.67
CA LEU A 166 -14.10 -6.39 -7.35
C LEU A 166 -15.05 -6.46 -6.14
N PRO A 167 -15.96 -7.43 -6.09
CA PRO A 167 -16.73 -7.69 -4.87
C PRO A 167 -15.80 -8.13 -3.72
N PRO A 168 -16.18 -7.91 -2.45
CA PRO A 168 -15.31 -8.20 -1.29
C PRO A 168 -14.79 -9.64 -1.23
N ASP A 169 -15.61 -10.63 -1.58
CA ASP A 169 -15.23 -12.06 -1.54
C ASP A 169 -14.16 -12.40 -2.58
N GLU A 170 -14.29 -11.84 -3.79
CA GLU A 170 -13.30 -12.03 -4.86
C GLU A 170 -12.01 -11.28 -4.55
N PHE A 171 -12.13 -10.08 -3.98
CA PHE A 171 -10.98 -9.32 -3.51
C PHE A 171 -10.19 -10.10 -2.44
N LEU A 172 -10.88 -10.63 -1.43
CA LEU A 172 -10.26 -11.42 -0.37
C LEU A 172 -9.55 -12.66 -0.93
N THR A 173 -10.16 -13.32 -1.89
CA THR A 173 -9.57 -14.50 -2.55
C THR A 173 -8.31 -14.14 -3.34
N ARG A 174 -8.29 -13.00 -4.04
CA ARG A 174 -7.15 -12.58 -4.86
C ARG A 174 -5.99 -11.99 -4.03
N PHE A 175 -6.29 -11.19 -3.02
CA PHE A 175 -5.28 -10.42 -2.28
C PHE A 175 -4.97 -10.96 -0.89
N GLY A 176 -5.79 -11.88 -0.37
CA GLY A 176 -5.57 -12.51 0.94
C GLY A 176 -5.91 -11.63 2.15
N PHE A 177 -6.51 -10.45 1.93
CA PHE A 177 -6.97 -9.56 3.00
C PHE A 177 -8.32 -8.92 2.68
N ALA A 178 -9.01 -8.43 3.71
CA ALA A 178 -10.34 -7.85 3.57
C ALA A 178 -10.31 -6.56 2.74
N LYS A 179 -11.23 -6.42 1.80
CA LYS A 179 -11.36 -5.21 0.98
C LYS A 179 -11.61 -3.99 1.88
N PRO A 180 -10.86 -2.88 1.74
CA PRO A 180 -11.19 -1.64 2.43
C PRO A 180 -12.60 -1.20 2.05
N GLU A 181 -13.47 -0.97 3.02
CA GLU A 181 -14.87 -0.63 2.72
C GLU A 181 -14.97 0.71 1.99
N ALA A 182 -15.67 0.72 0.84
CA ALA A 182 -15.94 1.93 0.08
C ALA A 182 -16.89 2.83 0.86
N GLU A 183 -18.09 2.35 1.23
CA GLU A 183 -19.11 3.11 1.96
C GLU A 183 -19.92 2.27 2.93
N GLU A 184 -20.62 2.96 3.84
CA GLU A 184 -21.74 2.49 4.69
C GLU A 184 -22.88 1.83 3.88
N SER A 185 -22.61 0.74 3.16
CA SER A 185 -23.67 0.00 2.48
C SER A 185 -23.37 -1.49 2.47
N SER A 186 -24.31 -2.22 3.06
CA SER A 186 -24.51 -3.66 3.01
C SER A 186 -23.53 -4.54 3.81
N SER A 187 -23.81 -4.81 5.08
CA SER A 187 -24.64 -5.97 5.43
C SER A 187 -24.18 -7.28 4.79
N SER A 188 -22.98 -7.75 5.14
CA SER A 188 -22.63 -9.16 5.00
C SER A 188 -21.97 -9.63 6.30
N SER A 189 -22.86 -10.06 7.21
CA SER A 189 -22.65 -11.23 8.08
C SER A 189 -21.26 -11.39 8.73
N SER A 190 -21.06 -10.81 9.92
CA SER A 190 -21.01 -11.59 11.18
C SER A 190 -20.40 -10.81 12.36
N SER A 191 -21.11 -10.87 13.49
CA SER A 191 -20.69 -10.67 14.87
C SER A 191 -20.62 -9.24 15.47
N SER A 192 -21.52 -9.07 16.44
CA SER A 192 -21.45 -8.20 17.63
C SER A 192 -21.45 -6.68 17.46
N SER A 193 -22.67 -6.14 17.37
CA SER A 193 -23.20 -5.18 18.34
C SER A 193 -22.20 -4.22 19.01
N SER A 194 -22.02 -3.03 18.46
CA SER A 194 -21.82 -1.82 19.29
C SER A 194 -22.34 -0.58 18.56
N PRO A 195 -23.35 0.12 19.12
CA PRO A 195 -23.81 1.41 18.65
C PRO A 195 -22.85 2.48 19.16
N GLY A 196 -21.74 2.61 18.46
CA GLY A 196 -20.89 3.79 18.52
C GLY A 196 -20.39 3.96 17.10
N GLU A 197 -20.93 4.94 16.36
CA GLU A 197 -20.39 5.35 15.07
C GLU A 197 -18.93 5.77 15.27
N GLY A 198 -18.03 4.78 15.21
CA GLY A 198 -16.61 5.02 15.12
C GLY A 198 -16.33 5.53 13.71
N GLU A 199 -15.69 6.69 13.62
CA GLU A 199 -15.16 7.22 12.36
C GLU A 199 -14.38 6.09 11.64
N LYS A 200 -14.68 5.83 10.37
CA LYS A 200 -13.94 4.82 9.59
C LYS A 200 -12.52 5.32 9.30
N PRO A 201 -11.51 4.42 9.24
CA PRO A 201 -10.16 4.84 8.91
C PRO A 201 -10.05 5.36 7.47
N ASP A 202 -9.16 6.35 7.33
CA ASP A 202 -8.71 6.87 6.04
C ASP A 202 -7.92 5.79 5.28
N ILE A 203 -7.97 5.83 3.96
CA ILE A 203 -7.23 4.92 3.08
C ILE A 203 -6.15 5.72 2.38
N VAL A 204 -4.89 5.38 2.62
CA VAL A 204 -3.74 6.13 2.12
C VAL A 204 -2.97 5.28 1.11
N PHE A 205 -2.92 5.76 -0.12
CA PHE A 205 -2.15 5.13 -1.18
C PHE A 205 -0.74 5.69 -1.25
N TYR A 206 0.22 4.80 -1.47
CA TYR A 206 1.60 5.18 -1.79
C TYR A 206 2.19 4.21 -2.83
N CYS A 207 3.22 4.64 -3.54
CA CYS A 207 3.91 3.80 -4.50
C CYS A 207 5.43 3.97 -4.40
N LYS A 208 6.14 4.04 -5.54
CA LYS A 208 7.57 4.40 -5.57
C LYS A 208 7.79 5.91 -5.45
N ALA A 209 7.07 6.71 -6.25
CA ALA A 209 7.30 8.15 -6.41
C ALA A 209 5.99 8.98 -6.48
N GLY A 210 4.89 8.49 -5.91
CA GLY A 210 3.59 9.19 -5.84
C GLY A 210 2.67 9.06 -7.07
N VAL A 211 3.22 8.91 -8.29
CA VAL A 211 2.41 8.95 -9.53
C VAL A 211 1.32 7.87 -9.56
N ARG A 212 1.70 6.60 -9.34
CA ARG A 212 0.76 5.47 -9.31
C ARG A 212 -0.25 5.58 -8.15
N ALA A 213 0.13 6.18 -7.03
CA ALA A 213 -0.75 6.31 -5.87
C ALA A 213 -1.90 7.28 -6.17
N ARG A 214 -1.63 8.39 -6.88
CA ARG A 214 -2.68 9.31 -7.36
C ARG A 214 -3.62 8.65 -8.35
N ALA A 215 -3.09 7.81 -9.25
CA ALA A 215 -3.91 7.06 -10.18
C ALA A 215 -4.83 6.06 -9.44
N MET A 216 -4.30 5.35 -8.43
CA MET A 216 -5.10 4.45 -7.59
C MET A 216 -6.21 5.19 -6.85
N ALA A 217 -5.90 6.36 -6.27
CA ALA A 217 -6.90 7.18 -5.60
C ALA A 217 -8.02 7.63 -6.55
N ALA A 218 -7.70 7.97 -7.80
CA ALA A 218 -8.70 8.28 -8.81
C ALA A 218 -9.58 7.06 -9.16
N LEU A 219 -8.99 5.87 -9.30
CA LEU A 219 -9.74 4.63 -9.50
C LEU A 219 -10.62 4.29 -8.29
N ALA A 220 -10.15 4.55 -7.07
CA ALA A 220 -10.94 4.36 -5.86
C ALA A 220 -12.20 5.25 -5.86
N VAL A 221 -12.10 6.51 -6.26
CA VAL A 221 -13.29 7.37 -6.42
C VAL A 221 -14.28 6.77 -7.43
N GLN A 222 -13.78 6.27 -8.56
CA GLN A 222 -14.62 5.60 -9.57
C GLN A 222 -15.25 4.31 -9.06
N ALA A 223 -14.55 3.59 -8.17
CA ALA A 223 -15.04 2.39 -7.49
C ALA A 223 -16.02 2.70 -6.34
N GLY A 224 -16.34 3.97 -6.10
CA GLY A 224 -17.36 4.40 -5.14
C GLY A 224 -16.83 4.81 -3.77
N TYR A 225 -15.51 4.95 -3.57
CA TYR A 225 -14.95 5.41 -2.31
C TYR A 225 -15.09 6.93 -2.14
N HIS A 226 -15.46 7.38 -0.93
CA HIS A 226 -15.58 8.79 -0.60
C HIS A 226 -14.23 9.52 -0.71
N PRO A 227 -14.14 10.59 -1.53
CA PRO A 227 -12.90 11.34 -1.72
C PRO A 227 -12.28 11.89 -0.43
N ARG A 228 -13.09 12.16 0.60
CA ARG A 228 -12.62 12.65 1.91
C ARG A 228 -11.83 11.62 2.71
N ARG A 229 -12.13 10.33 2.52
CA ARG A 229 -11.43 9.21 3.16
C ARG A 229 -10.16 8.81 2.40
N LEU A 230 -9.97 9.31 1.20
CA LEU A 230 -8.85 8.95 0.34
C LEU A 230 -7.67 9.90 0.55
N GLY A 231 -6.54 9.30 0.85
CA GLY A 231 -5.26 9.96 1.03
C GLY A 231 -4.22 9.51 0.03
N VAL A 232 -3.27 10.39 -0.30
CA VAL A 232 -2.09 10.06 -1.11
C VAL A 232 -0.84 10.54 -0.40
N TYR A 233 0.12 9.63 -0.24
CA TYR A 233 1.48 9.95 0.17
C TYR A 233 2.35 10.20 -1.06
N ASP A 234 2.48 11.47 -1.45
CA ASP A 234 3.19 11.87 -2.65
C ASP A 234 4.68 11.52 -2.63
N GLY A 235 5.32 11.65 -1.46
CA GLY A 235 6.74 11.29 -1.28
C GLY A 235 6.99 9.80 -1.48
N SER A 236 6.00 8.97 -1.12
CA SER A 236 5.98 7.54 -1.40
C SER A 236 7.24 6.83 -0.88
N TRP A 237 7.61 5.68 -1.45
CA TRP A 237 8.75 4.90 -1.01
C TRP A 237 10.08 5.66 -1.05
N LEU A 238 10.32 6.49 -2.07
CA LEU A 238 11.58 7.23 -2.20
C LEU A 238 11.79 8.23 -1.05
N ASP A 239 10.74 8.92 -0.62
CA ASP A 239 10.82 9.80 0.55
C ASP A 239 10.97 8.98 1.84
N TRP A 240 10.25 7.87 1.96
CA TRP A 240 10.33 6.96 3.10
C TRP A 240 11.75 6.44 3.34
N GLU A 241 12.38 5.92 2.30
CA GLU A 241 13.75 5.41 2.33
C GLU A 241 14.76 6.52 2.63
N LYS A 242 14.62 7.67 1.94
CA LYS A 242 15.50 8.83 2.15
C LYS A 242 15.49 9.32 3.61
N ARG A 243 14.35 9.19 4.27
CA ARG A 243 14.16 9.61 5.66
C ARG A 243 14.48 8.52 6.69
N GLY A 244 14.83 7.31 6.24
CA GLY A 244 15.14 6.20 7.13
C GLY A 244 13.93 5.71 7.92
N GLY A 245 12.74 5.73 7.31
CA GLY A 245 11.54 5.16 7.92
C GLY A 245 11.68 3.65 8.18
N PRO A 246 10.99 3.09 9.18
CA PRO A 246 11.03 1.66 9.45
C PRO A 246 10.53 0.86 8.23
N VAL A 247 11.12 -0.32 8.00
CA VAL A 247 10.80 -1.18 6.87
C VAL A 247 10.46 -2.57 7.37
N GLU A 248 9.36 -3.13 6.86
CA GLU A 248 8.93 -4.50 7.11
C GLU A 248 9.22 -5.35 5.86
N ARG A 249 9.65 -6.60 6.09
CA ARG A 249 9.86 -7.56 5.00
C ARG A 249 8.50 -7.96 4.43
N TRP A 250 8.35 -7.87 3.12
CA TRP A 250 7.12 -8.32 2.48
C TRP A 250 7.09 -9.86 2.37
N GLU A 251 6.03 -10.47 2.91
CA GLU A 251 5.84 -11.94 2.95
C GLU A 251 4.83 -12.45 1.90
N GLY A 252 4.30 -11.59 1.03
CA GLY A 252 3.36 -11.98 -0.03
C GLY A 252 4.03 -12.67 -1.23
N GLU A 253 3.27 -13.51 -1.93
CA GLU A 253 3.69 -14.23 -3.14
C GLU A 253 3.36 -13.44 -4.42
#